data_AF-A0A7X7Y925-F1
#
_entry.id   AF-A0A7X7Y925-F1
#
_cell.length_a   1.000
_cell.length_b   1.000
_cell.length_c   1.000
_cell.angle_alpha   90.00
_cell.angle_beta   90.00
_cell.angle_gamma   90.00
#
_symmetry.space_group_name_H-M   'P 1'
#
loop_
_entity.id
_entity.type
_entity.pdbx_description
1 polymer ?
#
loop_
_entity_poly.entity_id
_entity_poly.type
_entity_poly.pdbx_seq_one_letter_code
_entity_poly.pdbx_strand_id
1 'polypeptide(L)'
;MKETHDQVIEDRKLPRVGQTVRSKKYGTLWRVIEKKEVWVPTDDDPKTGEPRLLPGVYLNYWRIRPGVLQGVGKMLGYAYTLYDNTFDANWEVVEETK
;
A
#
# COMPACT_ATOMS: atom_id res chain seq x y z
N MET A 1 18.35 -15.05 4.14
CA MET A 1 18.17 -14.06 3.05
C MET A 1 17.65 -12.80 3.73
N LYS A 2 18.25 -11.62 3.49
CA LYS A 2 17.72 -10.37 4.05
C LYS A 2 16.52 -9.96 3.20
N GLU A 3 15.41 -9.64 3.85
CA GLU A 3 14.20 -9.15 3.19
C GLU A 3 14.47 -7.78 2.56
N THR A 4 13.91 -7.50 1.38
CA THR A 4 14.07 -6.22 0.68
C THR A 4 12.73 -5.59 0.30
N HIS A 5 12.74 -4.28 0.03
CA HIS A 5 11.59 -3.55 -0.49
C HIS A 5 11.08 -4.09 -1.82
N ASP A 6 11.98 -4.49 -2.72
CA ASP A 6 11.62 -5.10 -4.01
C ASP A 6 10.80 -6.37 -3.83
N GLN A 7 11.18 -7.24 -2.88
CA GLN A 7 10.42 -8.43 -2.56
C GLN A 7 9.01 -8.09 -2.08
N VAL A 8 8.85 -7.05 -1.25
CA VAL A 8 7.52 -6.57 -0.82
C VAL A 8 6.68 -6.17 -2.04
N ILE A 9 7.27 -5.44 -3.00
CA ILE A 9 6.56 -4.96 -4.19
C ILE A 9 6.07 -6.12 -5.05
N GLU A 10 6.96 -7.08 -5.34
CA GLU A 10 6.69 -8.21 -6.21
C GLU A 10 5.69 -9.19 -5.59
N ASP A 11 5.94 -9.63 -4.36
CA ASP A 11 5.14 -10.67 -3.71
C ASP A 11 3.74 -10.16 -3.31
N ARG A 12 3.63 -8.88 -2.95
CA ARG A 12 2.34 -8.26 -2.60
C ARG A 12 1.62 -7.65 -3.80
N LYS A 13 2.20 -7.76 -5.01
CA LYS A 13 1.64 -7.26 -6.28
C LYS A 13 1.16 -5.81 -6.16
N LEU A 14 1.95 -4.98 -5.47
CA LEU A 14 1.54 -3.62 -5.12
C LEU A 14 1.46 -2.75 -6.39
N PRO A 15 0.39 -1.95 -6.53
CA PRO A 15 0.18 -1.11 -7.71
C PRO A 15 1.28 -0.04 -7.85
N ARG A 16 1.40 0.48 -9.06
CA ARG A 16 2.22 1.65 -9.40
C ARG A 16 1.46 2.93 -9.12
N VAL A 17 2.21 4.02 -8.93
CA VAL A 17 1.64 5.37 -8.89
C VAL A 17 0.85 5.62 -10.18
N GLY A 18 -0.32 6.25 -10.04
CA GLY A 18 -1.27 6.51 -11.12
C GLY A 18 -2.35 5.43 -11.28
N GLN A 19 -2.08 4.17 -10.91
CA GLN A 19 -3.08 3.11 -11.05
C GLN A 19 -4.26 3.31 -10.11
N THR A 20 -5.43 2.82 -10.56
CA THR A 20 -6.66 2.84 -9.78
C THR A 20 -6.89 1.49 -9.12
N VAL A 21 -7.27 1.52 -7.85
CA VAL A 21 -7.71 0.35 -7.09
C VAL A 21 -9.15 0.53 -6.63
N ARG A 22 -9.86 -0.58 -6.47
CA ARG A 22 -11.20 -0.62 -5.90
C ARG A 22 -11.15 -1.27 -4.52
N SER A 23 -11.80 -0.64 -3.55
CA SER A 23 -11.98 -1.26 -2.23
C SER A 23 -12.95 -2.42 -2.37
N LYS A 24 -12.51 -3.64 -2.05
CA LYS A 24 -13.36 -4.84 -2.07
C LYS A 24 -14.54 -4.73 -1.11
N LYS A 25 -14.33 -4.09 0.05
CA LYS A 25 -15.37 -3.92 1.08
C LYS A 25 -16.45 -2.90 0.70
N TYR A 26 -16.08 -1.77 0.09
CA TYR A 26 -16.98 -0.63 -0.11
C TYR A 26 -17.28 -0.30 -1.58
N GLY A 27 -16.62 -0.98 -2.52
CA GLY A 27 -16.74 -0.70 -3.96
C GLY A 27 -16.19 0.66 -4.41
N THR A 28 -15.60 1.44 -3.51
CA THR A 28 -15.08 2.78 -3.83
C THR A 28 -13.76 2.71 -4.60
N LEU A 29 -13.57 3.63 -5.55
CA LEU A 29 -12.35 3.75 -6.35
C LEU A 29 -11.34 4.72 -5.73
N TRP A 30 -10.07 4.38 -5.82
CA TRP A 30 -8.96 5.14 -5.27
C TRP A 30 -7.76 5.12 -6.22
N ARG A 31 -7.15 6.28 -6.44
CA ARG A 31 -5.91 6.42 -7.20
C ARG A 31 -4.71 6.33 -6.28
N VAL A 32 -3.71 5.55 -6.65
CA VAL A 32 -2.40 5.56 -5.99
C VAL A 32 -1.66 6.83 -6.41
N ILE A 33 -1.34 7.70 -5.45
CA ILE A 33 -0.68 8.99 -5.72
C ILE A 33 0.77 9.04 -5.24
N GLU A 34 1.15 8.17 -4.31
CA GLU A 34 2.51 8.08 -3.78
C GLU A 34 2.82 6.61 -3.50
N LYS A 35 4.07 6.23 -3.79
CA LYS A 35 4.65 4.95 -3.42
C LYS A 35 6.06 5.20 -2.92
N LYS A 36 6.37 4.79 -1.70
CA LYS A 36 7.70 4.95 -1.11
C LYS A 36 8.11 3.75 -0.27
N GLU A 37 9.41 3.54 -0.22
CA GLU A 37 10.04 2.58 0.67
C GLU A 37 10.05 3.12 2.10
N VAL A 38 9.69 2.28 3.05
CA VAL A 38 9.66 2.61 4.47
C VAL A 38 10.24 1.46 5.29
N TRP A 39 10.69 1.78 6.50
CA TRP A 39 11.07 0.81 7.50
C TRP A 39 9.97 0.76 8.56
N VAL A 40 9.33 -0.40 8.70
CA VAL A 40 8.21 -0.60 9.62
C VAL A 40 8.73 -1.23 10.90
N PRO A 41 8.52 -0.61 12.08
CA PRO A 41 8.90 -1.23 13.34
C PRO A 41 8.03 -2.45 13.62
N THR A 42 8.64 -3.52 14.11
CA THR A 42 7.94 -4.68 14.67
C THR A 42 8.19 -4.76 16.17
N ASP A 43 7.55 -5.75 16.81
CA ASP A 43 7.89 -6.10 18.19
C ASP A 43 9.40 -6.29 18.34
N ASP A 44 9.93 -5.78 19.46
CA ASP A 44 11.35 -5.82 19.77
C ASP A 44 11.85 -7.27 19.85
N ASP A 45 13.12 -7.48 19.51
CA ASP A 45 13.75 -8.78 19.72
C ASP A 45 13.79 -9.09 21.22
N PRO A 46 13.16 -10.17 21.71
CA PRO A 46 13.16 -10.48 23.14
C PRO A 46 14.57 -10.82 23.69
N LYS A 47 15.57 -11.05 22.82
CA LYS A 47 16.96 -11.33 23.22
C LYS A 47 17.84 -10.08 23.24
N THR A 48 17.60 -9.09 22.38
CA THR A 48 18.47 -7.90 22.27
C THR A 48 17.77 -6.60 22.70
N GLY A 49 16.44 -6.60 22.77
CA GLY A 49 15.62 -5.42 23.05
C GLY A 49 15.66 -4.37 21.94
N GLU A 50 16.22 -4.70 20.78
CA GLU A 50 16.32 -3.77 19.65
C GLU A 50 15.05 -3.83 18.79
N PRO A 51 14.54 -2.69 18.31
CA PRO A 51 13.44 -2.65 17.36
C PRO A 51 13.86 -3.34 16.07
N ARG A 52 13.17 -4.42 15.73
CA ARG A 52 13.35 -5.05 14.42
C ARG A 52 12.60 -4.20 13.39
N LEU A 53 13.34 -3.70 12.40
CA LEU A 53 12.78 -2.97 11.28
C LEU A 53 12.57 -3.91 10.11
N LEU A 54 11.35 -3.96 9.60
CA LEU A 54 11.03 -4.67 8.37
C LEU A 54 11.00 -3.72 7.17
N PRO A 55 11.47 -4.17 6.00
CA PRO A 55 11.20 -3.44 4.77
C PRO A 55 9.69 -3.43 4.52
N GLY A 56 9.18 -2.26 4.14
CA GLY A 56 7.78 -2.08 3.78
C GLY A 56 7.60 -1.03 2.71
N VAL A 57 6.45 -1.06 2.05
CA VAL A 57 6.09 -0.12 0.99
C VAL A 57 4.86 0.64 1.43
N TYR A 58 5.00 1.96 1.55
CA TYR A 58 3.89 2.84 1.84
C TYR A 58 3.22 3.29 0.55
N LEU A 59 1.90 3.11 0.48
CA LEU A 59 1.06 3.63 -0.58
C LEU A 59 0.11 4.69 -0.02
N ASN A 60 0.08 5.84 -0.70
CA ASN A 60 -0.92 6.88 -0.46
C ASN A 60 -1.97 6.81 -1.56
N TYR A 61 -3.23 6.83 -1.14
CA TYR A 61 -4.40 6.67 -1.98
C TYR A 61 -5.25 7.91 -1.87
N TRP A 62 -5.90 8.26 -2.98
CA TRP A 62 -6.88 9.31 -2.99
C TRP A 62 -8.17 8.86 -3.65
N ARG A 63 -9.27 9.10 -2.95
CA ARG A 63 -10.60 8.65 -3.37
C ARG A 63 -11.05 9.36 -4.65
N ILE A 64 -11.36 8.56 -5.67
CA ILE A 64 -11.97 9.04 -6.90
C ILE A 64 -13.48 9.21 -6.65
N ARG A 65 -14.02 10.36 -7.02
CA ARG A 65 -15.47 10.64 -7.02
C ARG A 65 -15.85 11.38 -8.30
N PRO A 66 -16.95 11.00 -8.96
CA PRO A 66 -17.47 11.76 -10.10
C PRO A 66 -17.72 13.23 -9.71
N GLY A 67 -17.31 14.15 -10.57
CA GLY A 67 -17.54 15.59 -10.39
C GLY A 67 -16.69 16.28 -9.33
N VAL A 68 -15.73 15.59 -8.69
CA VAL A 68 -14.79 16.20 -7.73
C VAL A 68 -13.46 16.47 -8.43
N LEU A 69 -12.99 17.71 -8.34
CA LEU A 69 -11.72 18.15 -8.92
C LEU A 69 -10.51 17.47 -8.29
N GLN A 70 -9.46 17.42 -9.10
CA GLN A 70 -8.19 16.93 -8.62
C GLN A 70 -7.60 17.86 -7.54
N GLY A 71 -7.22 17.34 -6.36
CA GLY A 71 -6.74 18.07 -5.18
C GLY A 71 -7.71 18.07 -3.99
N VAL A 72 -8.97 17.66 -4.20
CA VAL A 72 -10.01 17.67 -3.16
C VAL A 72 -10.49 16.24 -2.87
N GLY A 73 -10.48 15.82 -1.61
CA GLY A 73 -11.06 14.54 -1.21
C GLY A 73 -10.38 13.84 -0.05
N LYS A 74 -10.83 12.61 0.23
CA LYS A 74 -10.26 11.77 1.28
C LYS A 74 -8.99 11.10 0.78
N MET A 75 -7.92 11.21 1.55
CA MET A 75 -6.70 10.42 1.39
C MET A 75 -6.67 9.26 2.40
N LEU A 76 -5.96 8.20 2.04
CA LEU A 76 -5.64 7.07 2.92
C LEU A 76 -4.19 6.66 2.71
N GLY A 77 -3.50 6.30 3.77
CA GLY A 77 -2.12 5.83 3.72
C GLY A 77 -1.98 4.50 4.42
N TYR A 78 -1.34 3.53 3.77
CA TYR A 78 -1.06 2.23 4.36
C TYR A 78 0.36 1.78 4.00
N ALA A 79 1.06 1.21 4.97
CA ALA A 79 2.34 0.53 4.76
C ALA A 79 2.10 -0.98 4.69
N TYR A 80 2.66 -1.62 3.68
CA TYR A 80 2.58 -3.06 3.47
C TYR A 80 3.95 -3.69 3.67
N THR A 81 4.00 -4.84 4.31
CA THR A 81 5.23 -5.63 4.50
C THR A 81 5.11 -7.00 3.83
N LEU A 82 6.21 -7.76 3.81
CA LEU A 82 6.20 -9.14 3.34
C LEU A 82 5.31 -10.07 4.16
N TYR A 83 4.88 -9.69 5.36
CA TYR A 83 4.02 -10.51 6.20
C TYR A 83 2.56 -10.05 6.20
N ASP A 84 2.29 -8.90 5.58
CA ASP A 84 0.96 -8.31 5.50
C ASP A 84 0.24 -8.68 4.19
N ASN A 85 -0.89 -9.40 4.29
CA ASN A 85 -1.76 -9.72 3.15
C ASN A 85 -2.92 -8.72 2.97
N THR A 86 -2.95 -7.62 3.72
CA THR A 86 -4.07 -6.68 3.72
C THR A 86 -4.28 -6.00 2.38
N PHE A 87 -3.24 -5.83 1.54
CA PHE A 87 -3.45 -5.27 0.21
C PHE A 87 -4.41 -6.13 -0.60
N ASP A 88 -4.07 -7.41 -0.80
CA ASP A 88 -4.89 -8.35 -1.54
C ASP A 88 -6.26 -8.56 -0.87
N ALA A 89 -6.33 -8.58 0.45
CA ALA A 89 -7.61 -8.74 1.15
C ALA A 89 -8.58 -7.54 0.94
N ASN A 90 -8.06 -6.31 0.81
CA ASN A 90 -8.88 -5.09 0.81
C ASN A 90 -9.02 -4.42 -0.55
N TRP A 91 -8.11 -4.67 -1.48
CA TRP A 91 -7.99 -3.94 -2.73
C TRP A 91 -7.92 -4.87 -3.94
N GLU A 92 -8.43 -4.40 -5.06
CA GLU A 92 -8.20 -4.98 -6.38
C GLU A 92 -7.75 -3.88 -7.33
N VAL A 93 -6.75 -4.17 -8.17
CA VAL A 93 -6.32 -3.23 -9.22
C VAL A 93 -7.37 -3.24 -10.32
N VAL A 94 -7.83 -2.05 -10.71
CA VAL A 94 -8.78 -1.88 -11.81
C VAL A 94 -7.97 -1.61 -13.07
N GLU A 95 -8.11 -2.47 -14.08
CA GLU A 95 -7.57 -2.19 -15.40
C GLU A 95 -8.33 -1.03 -16.03
N GLU A 96 -7.61 -0.01 -16.52
CA GLU A 96 -8.22 1.00 -17.38
C GLU A 96 -8.41 0.37 -18.75
N THR A 97 -9.65 -0.03 -19.07
CA THR A 97 -10.02 -0.36 -20.44
C THR A 97 -9.75 0.88 -21.29
N LYS A 98 -8.72 0.80 -22.15
CA LYS A 98 -8.41 1.84 -23.15
C LYS A 98 -9.55 2.00 -24.15
#